data_AF-A0A944YIV2-F1
#
_entry.id   AF-A0A944YIV2-F1
#
_cell.length_a   1.000
_cell.length_b   1.000
_cell.length_c   1.000
_cell.angle_alpha   90.00
_cell.angle_beta   90.00
_cell.angle_gamma   90.00
#
_symmetry.space_group_name_H-M   'P 1'
#
loop_
_entity.id
_entity.type
_entity.pdbx_description
1 polymer ?
#
loop_
_entity_poly.entity_id
_entity_poly.type
_entity_poly.pdbx_seq_one_letter_code
_entity_poly.pdbx_strand_id
1 'polypeptide(L)'
;MDFKNYFPSKELKDGKSRKKIMDTEYSGCLGILILLFTNVFLSGCSFVKVKKFNSKGVERDAASFDCEPWVHPKMIWELKPWMSDTGEQMLALNVSNSVGSNRYFEDIEMRTLEGGKELLLYKAQNGEHLQFGYVYHGMSNSGIHVLEVVESTHGSGTFISLFLCQLNWEPSFGTKNGSLQEVGERQVLRLVKEISLGDRWVGKIELEGNLLKVGRDEGRFGNTKDEGFEILLNFSE
;
A
#
# COMPACT_ATOMS: atom_id res chain seq x y z
N MET A 1 -22.85 -6.19 10.75
CA MET A 1 -22.06 -4.96 10.57
C MET A 1 -22.79 -4.11 9.52
N ASP A 2 -23.24 -2.89 9.86
CA ASP A 2 -23.97 -2.04 8.91
C ASP A 2 -22.99 -1.32 7.96
N PHE A 3 -23.25 -1.37 6.65
CA PHE A 3 -22.46 -0.70 5.60
C PHE A 3 -22.27 0.81 5.86
N LYS A 4 -23.23 1.45 6.54
CA LYS A 4 -23.12 2.85 6.97
C LYS A 4 -21.86 3.13 7.82
N ASN A 5 -21.26 2.09 8.40
CA ASN A 5 -20.04 2.20 9.20
C ASN A 5 -18.80 2.47 8.34
N TYR A 6 -18.72 2.00 7.09
CA TYR A 6 -17.59 2.30 6.20
C TYR A 6 -17.66 3.72 5.66
N PHE A 7 -18.83 4.15 5.16
CA PHE A 7 -19.04 5.49 4.60
C PHE A 7 -20.42 6.07 4.99
N PRO A 8 -20.51 6.91 6.03
CA PRO A 8 -21.75 7.61 6.34
C PRO A 8 -22.07 8.65 5.25
N SER A 9 -23.29 8.65 4.72
CA SER A 9 -23.75 9.66 3.77
C SER A 9 -23.74 11.05 4.42
N LYS A 10 -22.96 11.99 3.88
CA LYS A 10 -23.02 13.41 4.28
C LYS A 10 -24.12 14.12 3.48
N GLU A 11 -25.07 14.74 4.16
CA GLU A 11 -25.88 15.81 3.58
C GLU A 11 -24.95 16.95 3.13
N LEU A 12 -25.05 17.31 1.85
CA LEU A 12 -24.29 18.39 1.23
C LEU A 12 -24.71 19.74 1.81
N LYS A 13 -23.85 20.37 2.62
CA LYS A 13 -23.91 21.82 2.85
C LYS A 13 -22.88 22.49 1.96
N ASP A 14 -23.42 23.22 0.98
CA ASP A 14 -22.72 23.99 -0.02
C ASP A 14 -21.95 25.15 0.63
N GLY A 15 -20.67 25.31 0.29
CA GLY A 15 -19.77 26.21 1.01
C GLY A 15 -18.49 26.53 0.22
N LYS A 16 -18.65 27.26 -0.89
CA LYS A 16 -17.55 27.88 -1.65
C LYS A 16 -16.62 28.70 -0.77
N SER A 17 -15.31 28.48 -0.92
CA SER A 17 -14.31 29.53 -0.70
C SER A 17 -13.08 29.30 -1.58
N ARG A 18 -12.93 30.17 -2.59
CA ARG A 18 -11.73 30.30 -3.42
C ARG A 18 -10.62 30.98 -2.62
N LYS A 19 -9.39 30.47 -2.68
CA LYS A 19 -8.18 31.28 -2.51
C LYS A 19 -7.24 31.06 -3.68
N LYS A 20 -6.59 32.15 -4.06
CA LYS A 20 -5.83 32.41 -5.29
C LYS A 20 -4.43 32.86 -4.84
N ILE A 21 -3.44 32.67 -5.72
CA ILE A 21 -2.11 33.35 -5.75
C ILE A 21 -1.10 32.68 -4.77
N MET A 22 0.16 32.34 -5.12
CA MET A 22 1.14 33.08 -5.90
C MET A 22 2.25 32.18 -6.47
N ASP A 23 2.70 32.51 -7.69
CA ASP A 23 3.92 32.04 -8.32
C ASP A 23 5.17 32.58 -7.60
N THR A 24 6.25 31.80 -7.59
CA THR A 24 7.61 32.35 -7.43
C THR A 24 8.60 31.52 -8.23
N GLU A 25 9.09 32.13 -9.32
CA GLU A 25 10.20 31.68 -10.13
C GLU A 25 11.51 31.75 -9.30
N TYR A 26 12.39 30.76 -9.48
CA TYR A 26 13.82 30.93 -9.22
C TYR A 26 14.64 30.53 -10.44
N SER A 27 15.43 31.49 -10.87
CA SER A 27 16.31 31.53 -12.04
C SER A 27 17.74 31.18 -11.64
N GLY A 28 18.43 30.44 -12.51
CA GLY A 28 19.77 30.85 -12.95
C GLY A 28 21.01 30.10 -12.44
N CYS A 29 21.84 29.74 -13.44
CA CYS A 29 23.31 29.60 -13.44
C CYS A 29 23.90 28.21 -13.12
N LEU A 30 24.33 27.41 -14.11
CA LEU A 30 25.50 27.50 -15.00
C LEU A 30 26.82 27.07 -14.29
N GLY A 31 27.45 26.00 -14.79
CA GLY A 31 28.79 25.59 -14.36
C GLY A 31 29.22 24.23 -14.93
N ILE A 32 29.72 24.23 -16.17
CA ILE A 32 30.41 23.11 -16.82
C ILE A 32 31.81 22.98 -16.19
N LEU A 33 32.22 21.77 -15.80
CA LEU A 33 33.64 21.43 -15.68
C LEU A 33 33.90 19.98 -16.12
N ILE A 34 34.65 19.86 -17.22
CA ILE A 34 35.16 18.64 -17.83
C ILE A 34 36.47 18.26 -17.13
N LEU A 35 36.61 17.01 -16.68
CA LEU A 35 37.93 16.39 -16.48
C LEU A 35 37.91 14.94 -16.97
N LEU A 36 38.74 14.71 -17.99
CA LEU A 36 39.10 13.42 -18.58
C LEU A 36 40.08 12.70 -17.65
N PHE A 37 39.84 11.42 -17.36
CA PHE A 37 40.92 10.47 -17.09
C PHE A 37 40.60 9.11 -17.71
N THR A 38 41.59 8.60 -18.43
CA THR A 38 41.62 7.41 -19.26
C THR A 38 42.22 6.21 -18.52
N ASN A 39 41.79 5.00 -18.92
CA ASN A 39 42.41 3.67 -18.76
C ASN A 39 42.45 3.11 -17.31
N VAL A 40 42.34 1.82 -17.02
CA VAL A 40 42.73 0.57 -17.69
C VAL A 40 41.76 -0.55 -17.28
N PHE A 41 41.37 -1.40 -18.24
CA PHE A 41 40.65 -2.66 -18.04
C PHE A 41 41.63 -3.73 -17.53
N LEU A 42 41.36 -4.36 -16.39
CA LEU A 42 41.96 -5.65 -16.02
C LEU A 42 40.92 -6.56 -15.36
N SER A 43 40.73 -7.70 -16.03
CA SER A 43 39.86 -8.81 -15.66
C SER A 43 40.34 -9.48 -14.37
N GLY A 44 39.41 -9.74 -13.45
CA GLY A 44 39.66 -10.53 -12.25
C GLY A 44 38.36 -10.96 -11.59
N CYS A 45 37.92 -12.20 -11.85
CA CYS A 45 36.86 -12.86 -11.09
C CYS A 45 37.18 -12.75 -9.59
N SER A 46 36.38 -11.98 -8.87
CA SER A 46 36.42 -11.94 -7.40
C SER A 46 35.07 -12.40 -6.88
N PHE A 47 35.09 -13.53 -6.18
CA PHE A 47 34.00 -13.99 -5.34
C PHE A 47 33.59 -12.85 -4.39
N VAL A 48 32.36 -12.32 -4.56
CA VAL A 48 31.78 -11.36 -3.62
C VAL A 48 31.41 -12.12 -2.35
N LYS A 49 32.31 -12.08 -1.37
CA LYS A 49 32.02 -12.50 0.00
C LYS A 49 31.09 -11.47 0.60
N VAL A 50 29.80 -11.79 0.69
CA VAL A 50 28.78 -10.97 1.36
C VAL A 50 29.24 -10.72 2.80
N LYS A 51 29.71 -9.50 3.08
CA LYS A 51 29.96 -9.05 4.46
C LYS A 51 28.61 -8.75 5.07
N LYS A 52 28.24 -9.48 6.14
CA LYS A 52 27.17 -9.07 7.06
C LYS A 52 27.49 -7.65 7.54
N PHE A 53 26.75 -6.66 7.03
CA PHE A 53 26.78 -5.32 7.56
C PHE A 53 26.08 -5.34 8.91
N ASN A 54 26.84 -5.04 9.96
CA ASN A 54 26.30 -4.79 11.29
C ASN A 54 25.95 -3.30 11.35
N SER A 55 24.73 -2.93 10.96
CA SER A 55 24.27 -1.54 11.06
C SER A 55 23.94 -1.24 12.52
N LYS A 56 24.67 -0.25 13.08
CA LYS A 56 24.28 0.37 14.35
C LYS A 56 22.89 1.00 14.15
N GLY A 57 21.96 0.64 15.03
CA GLY A 57 20.55 1.01 14.95
C GLY A 57 20.34 2.52 14.99
N VAL A 58 20.07 3.09 13.81
CA VAL A 58 19.02 4.10 13.70
C VAL A 58 17.73 3.30 13.85
N GLU A 59 16.91 3.65 14.85
CA GLU A 59 15.55 3.12 14.97
C GLU A 59 14.85 3.42 13.65
N ARG A 60 14.59 2.35 12.89
CA ARG A 60 13.99 2.45 11.57
C ARG A 60 12.50 2.59 11.79
N ASP A 61 11.92 3.72 11.41
CA ASP A 61 10.47 3.91 11.36
C ASP A 61 9.92 3.01 10.23
N ALA A 62 9.75 1.72 10.54
CA ALA A 62 9.22 0.73 9.63
C ALA A 62 7.73 0.98 9.44
N ALA A 63 7.27 1.07 8.19
CA ALA A 63 5.86 1.16 7.92
C ALA A 63 5.14 -0.08 8.46
N SER A 64 3.92 0.09 8.98
CA SER A 64 3.09 -0.99 9.51
C SER A 64 1.62 -0.84 9.13
N PHE A 65 0.87 -1.94 9.32
CA PHE A 65 -0.58 -2.01 9.14
C PHE A 65 -1.36 -2.00 10.45
N ASP A 66 -0.68 -2.08 11.61
CA ASP A 66 -1.27 -2.14 12.96
C ASP A 66 -0.78 -1.02 13.90
N CYS A 67 0.23 -0.24 13.51
CA CYS A 67 0.68 0.95 14.23
C CYS A 67 1.29 2.01 13.30
N GLU A 68 1.47 3.22 13.86
CA GLU A 68 2.27 4.26 13.19
C GLU A 68 3.76 3.86 13.14
N PRO A 69 4.47 4.18 12.05
CA PRO A 69 3.98 4.86 10.84
C PRO A 69 3.15 3.92 9.95
N TRP A 70 1.93 4.32 9.60
CA TRP A 70 1.04 3.47 8.80
C TRP A 70 1.51 3.38 7.34
N VAL A 71 1.30 2.22 6.73
CA VAL A 71 1.28 2.13 5.27
C VAL A 71 0.10 2.96 4.77
N HIS A 72 0.39 4.03 4.04
CA HIS A 72 -0.63 4.98 3.60
C HIS A 72 -1.66 4.28 2.68
N PRO A 73 -2.98 4.40 2.90
CA PRO A 73 -4.01 3.70 2.12
C PRO A 73 -3.91 3.90 0.60
N LYS A 74 -3.51 5.09 0.12
CA LYS A 74 -3.22 5.36 -1.30
C LYS A 74 -2.16 4.44 -1.91
N MET A 75 -1.17 3.98 -1.13
CA MET A 75 -0.18 3.01 -1.60
C MET A 75 -0.81 1.64 -1.88
N ILE A 76 -1.76 1.24 -1.05
CA ILE A 76 -2.49 -0.02 -1.24
C ILE A 76 -3.37 0.09 -2.49
N TRP A 77 -4.03 1.24 -2.67
CA TRP A 77 -4.82 1.50 -3.87
C TRP A 77 -3.97 1.49 -5.15
N GLU A 78 -2.73 2.00 -5.13
CA GLU A 78 -1.84 1.94 -6.31
C GLU A 78 -1.45 0.51 -6.74
N LEU A 79 -1.56 -0.48 -5.84
CA LEU A 79 -1.38 -1.90 -6.18
C LEU A 79 -2.64 -2.51 -6.81
N LYS A 80 -3.79 -1.83 -6.74
CA LYS A 80 -5.04 -2.35 -7.23
C LYS A 80 -5.03 -2.42 -8.77
N PRO A 81 -5.29 -3.60 -9.37
CA PRO A 81 -5.59 -3.71 -10.79
C PRO A 81 -6.85 -2.91 -11.13
N TRP A 82 -6.83 -2.22 -12.27
CA TRP A 82 -8.06 -1.58 -12.73
C TRP A 82 -9.10 -2.63 -13.10
N MET A 83 -10.38 -2.32 -12.89
CA MET A 83 -11.48 -3.24 -13.20
C MET A 83 -11.54 -3.61 -14.69
N SER A 84 -11.00 -2.74 -15.57
CA SER A 84 -10.87 -2.98 -17.01
C SER A 84 -9.70 -3.89 -17.39
N ASP A 85 -8.75 -4.11 -16.49
CA ASP A 85 -7.51 -4.80 -16.79
C ASP A 85 -7.65 -6.30 -16.51
N THR A 86 -6.95 -7.11 -17.29
CA THR A 86 -6.81 -8.53 -17.02
C THR A 86 -5.54 -8.78 -16.22
N GLY A 87 -5.69 -9.22 -14.98
CA GLY A 87 -4.57 -9.60 -14.11
C GLY A 87 -3.91 -8.42 -13.39
N GLU A 88 -2.98 -8.74 -12.49
CA GLU A 88 -2.31 -7.79 -11.61
C GLU A 88 -1.11 -7.14 -12.32
N GLN A 89 -1.16 -5.82 -12.50
CA GLN A 89 -0.11 -5.07 -13.22
C GLN A 89 0.97 -4.52 -12.28
N MET A 90 0.55 -3.94 -11.15
CA MET A 90 1.44 -3.34 -10.15
C MET A 90 1.55 -4.29 -8.95
N LEU A 91 2.74 -4.86 -8.75
CA LEU A 91 2.96 -5.88 -7.71
C LEU A 91 3.76 -5.40 -6.51
N ALA A 92 4.45 -4.27 -6.60
CA ALA A 92 5.33 -3.82 -5.52
C ALA A 92 5.55 -2.30 -5.47
N LEU A 93 5.66 -1.76 -4.25
CA LEU A 93 5.96 -0.35 -3.99
C LEU A 93 6.96 -0.20 -2.83
N ASN A 94 7.89 0.74 -2.96
CA ASN A 94 8.75 1.14 -1.85
C ASN A 94 7.97 1.98 -0.83
N VAL A 95 7.99 1.58 0.45
CA VAL A 95 7.31 2.28 1.54
C VAL A 95 8.24 3.04 2.48
N SER A 96 9.57 2.82 2.43
CA SER A 96 10.51 3.38 3.43
C SER A 96 10.63 4.90 3.48
N ASN A 97 10.10 5.62 2.49
CA ASN A 97 10.10 7.09 2.45
C ASN A 97 8.74 7.64 2.01
N SER A 98 7.66 6.91 2.30
CA SER A 98 6.30 7.34 1.92
C SER A 98 5.81 8.48 2.81
N VAL A 99 6.10 8.40 4.11
CA VAL A 99 5.75 9.43 5.10
C VAL A 99 6.41 10.76 4.74
N GLY A 100 5.60 11.81 4.61
CA GLY A 100 6.07 13.15 4.24
C GLY A 100 6.44 13.31 2.76
N SER A 101 6.21 12.31 1.92
CA SER A 101 6.40 12.45 0.47
C SER A 101 5.25 13.24 -0.18
N ASN A 102 5.55 14.01 -1.22
CA ASN A 102 4.53 14.70 -2.02
C ASN A 102 3.52 13.75 -2.71
N ARG A 103 3.83 12.45 -2.79
CA ARG A 103 2.94 11.46 -3.43
C ARG A 103 1.88 10.94 -2.46
N TYR A 104 2.21 10.84 -1.19
CA TYR A 104 1.36 10.31 -0.11
C TYR A 104 1.25 11.35 1.01
N PHE A 105 0.91 12.58 0.63
CA PHE A 105 0.83 13.73 1.53
C PHE A 105 -0.56 13.92 2.12
N GLU A 106 -1.56 13.24 1.55
CA GLU A 106 -2.94 13.31 2.03
C GLU A 106 -3.06 12.72 3.44
N ASP A 107 -4.01 13.24 4.22
CA ASP A 107 -4.23 12.76 5.58
C ASP A 107 -4.85 11.36 5.59
N ILE A 108 -4.44 10.54 6.57
CA ILE A 108 -5.09 9.27 6.89
C ILE A 108 -6.19 9.54 7.92
N GLU A 109 -7.43 9.23 7.57
CA GLU A 109 -8.57 9.29 8.48
C GLU A 109 -8.78 7.90 9.11
N MET A 110 -8.66 7.81 10.44
CA MET A 110 -8.94 6.58 11.19
C MET A 110 -10.40 6.57 11.65
N ARG A 111 -11.07 5.42 11.47
CA ARG A 111 -12.43 5.18 11.98
C ARG A 111 -12.52 3.84 12.67
N THR A 112 -12.96 3.86 13.93
CA THR A 112 -13.30 2.64 14.66
C THR A 112 -14.64 2.09 14.16
N LEU A 113 -14.63 0.86 13.65
CA LEU A 113 -15.81 0.12 13.22
C LEU A 113 -16.44 -0.66 14.39
N GLU A 114 -17.67 -1.14 14.19
CA GLU A 114 -18.29 -2.11 15.10
C GLU A 114 -17.37 -3.31 15.33
N GLY A 115 -17.20 -3.73 16.59
CA GLY A 115 -16.28 -4.80 16.95
C GLY A 115 -14.83 -4.34 17.16
N GLY A 116 -14.55 -3.04 17.15
CA GLY A 116 -13.27 -2.46 17.57
C GLY A 116 -12.15 -2.55 16.54
N LYS A 117 -12.47 -2.87 15.27
CA LYS A 117 -11.51 -2.84 14.18
C LYS A 117 -11.34 -1.41 13.68
N GLU A 118 -10.09 -1.04 13.34
CA GLU A 118 -9.78 0.27 12.80
C GLU A 118 -9.77 0.23 11.27
N LEU A 119 -10.47 1.18 10.66
CA LEU A 119 -10.46 1.46 9.24
C LEU A 119 -9.60 2.69 8.98
N LEU A 120 -8.53 2.52 8.19
CA LEU A 120 -7.67 3.61 7.74
C LEU A 120 -8.08 4.03 6.34
N LEU A 121 -8.57 5.26 6.21
CA LEU A 121 -9.10 5.82 4.97
C LEU A 121 -8.18 6.89 4.40
N TYR A 122 -8.11 6.95 3.08
CA TYR A 122 -7.76 8.17 2.37
C TYR A 122 -8.90 8.59 1.44
N LYS A 123 -8.97 9.89 1.20
CA LYS A 123 -9.89 10.49 0.23
C LYS A 123 -9.07 11.30 -0.75
N ALA A 124 -9.24 11.01 -2.03
CA ALA A 124 -8.59 11.82 -3.06
C ALA A 124 -9.10 13.27 -2.97
N GLN A 125 -8.18 14.22 -3.07
CA GLN A 125 -8.52 15.63 -3.18
C GLN A 125 -8.70 16.00 -4.67
N ASN A 126 -9.44 17.08 -4.95
CA ASN A 126 -9.59 17.67 -6.31
C ASN A 126 -10.51 16.93 -7.30
N GLY A 127 -11.76 16.67 -6.92
CA GLY A 127 -12.82 16.25 -7.86
C GLY A 127 -12.80 14.77 -8.23
N GLU A 128 -11.78 14.03 -7.79
CA GLU A 128 -11.81 12.58 -7.73
C GLU A 128 -12.71 12.16 -6.57
N HIS A 129 -13.83 11.51 -6.88
CA HIS A 129 -14.77 11.00 -5.87
C HIS A 129 -14.32 9.67 -5.27
N LEU A 130 -13.01 9.45 -5.21
CA LEU A 130 -12.40 8.23 -4.72
C LEU A 130 -12.22 8.32 -3.20
N GLN A 131 -12.84 7.37 -2.51
CA GLN A 131 -12.53 7.04 -1.12
C GLN A 131 -12.07 5.60 -1.09
N PHE A 132 -10.94 5.37 -0.46
CA PHE A 132 -10.39 4.04 -0.32
C PHE A 132 -9.79 3.90 1.06
N GLY A 133 -9.95 2.72 1.66
CA GLY A 133 -9.38 2.42 2.94
C GLY A 133 -9.15 0.93 3.14
N TYR A 134 -8.51 0.59 4.24
CA TYR A 134 -8.32 -0.80 4.62
C TYR A 134 -8.54 -1.04 6.11
N VAL A 135 -8.99 -2.25 6.43
CA VAL A 135 -9.01 -2.83 7.76
C VAL A 135 -7.97 -3.95 7.78
N TYR A 136 -7.09 -3.94 8.78
CA TYR A 136 -6.08 -4.98 8.95
C TYR A 136 -6.64 -6.15 9.79
N HIS A 137 -6.54 -7.37 9.27
CA HIS A 137 -7.02 -8.59 9.95
C HIS A 137 -5.90 -9.44 10.57
N GLY A 138 -4.64 -9.08 10.35
CA GLY A 138 -3.49 -9.78 10.90
C GLY A 138 -2.53 -10.30 9.83
N MET A 139 -1.50 -11.01 10.29
CA MET A 139 -0.47 -11.62 9.47
C MET A 139 -0.45 -13.12 9.69
N SER A 140 -0.32 -13.89 8.61
CA SER A 140 -0.13 -15.32 8.68
C SER A 140 1.26 -15.69 9.21
N ASN A 141 1.45 -16.96 9.63
CA ASN A 141 2.78 -17.45 10.01
C ASN A 141 3.78 -17.45 8.83
N SER A 142 3.29 -17.43 7.59
CA SER A 142 4.09 -17.30 6.36
C SER A 142 4.42 -15.85 5.98
N GLY A 143 4.01 -14.86 6.78
CA GLY A 143 4.30 -13.45 6.54
C GLY A 143 3.37 -12.77 5.51
N ILE A 144 2.18 -13.33 5.28
CA ILE A 144 1.15 -12.72 4.43
C ILE A 144 0.21 -11.89 5.32
N HIS A 145 0.19 -10.59 5.11
CA HIS A 145 -0.75 -9.65 5.70
C HIS A 145 -2.10 -9.74 4.98
N VAL A 146 -3.19 -9.76 5.75
CA VAL A 146 -4.55 -9.77 5.24
C VAL A 146 -5.19 -8.41 5.47
N LEU A 147 -5.50 -7.72 4.37
CA LEU A 147 -6.17 -6.43 4.36
C LEU A 147 -7.55 -6.60 3.73
N GLU A 148 -8.59 -6.17 4.43
CA GLU A 148 -9.89 -5.94 3.81
C GLU A 148 -9.91 -4.51 3.31
N VAL A 149 -9.91 -4.35 1.99
CA VAL A 149 -9.93 -3.05 1.35
C VAL A 149 -11.35 -2.69 0.95
N VAL A 150 -11.68 -1.41 1.12
CA VAL A 150 -12.95 -0.84 0.76
C VAL A 150 -12.71 0.32 -0.21
N GLU A 151 -13.42 0.30 -1.33
CA GLU A 151 -13.32 1.34 -2.36
C GLU A 151 -14.71 1.86 -2.74
N SER A 152 -14.87 3.17 -2.73
CA SER A 152 -16.01 3.86 -3.35
C SER A 152 -15.50 4.91 -4.32
N THR A 153 -15.97 4.86 -5.56
CA THR A 153 -15.68 5.86 -6.60
C THR A 153 -16.95 6.63 -6.97
N HIS A 154 -16.94 7.33 -8.10
CA HIS A 154 -18.13 8.02 -8.61
C HIS A 154 -19.27 7.02 -8.87
N GLY A 155 -20.38 7.15 -8.11
CA GLY A 155 -21.52 6.25 -8.19
C GLY A 155 -22.06 5.88 -6.80
N SER A 156 -22.89 4.83 -6.73
CA SER A 156 -23.40 4.30 -5.47
C SER A 156 -22.67 3.05 -4.98
N GLY A 157 -21.84 2.43 -5.82
CA GLY A 157 -21.17 1.16 -5.52
C GLY A 157 -20.09 1.33 -4.46
N THR A 158 -19.88 0.30 -3.66
CA THR A 158 -18.74 0.23 -2.75
C THR A 158 -18.22 -1.19 -2.76
N PHE A 159 -17.04 -1.37 -3.30
CA PHE A 159 -16.47 -2.68 -3.54
C PHE A 159 -15.55 -3.05 -2.39
N ILE A 160 -15.70 -4.30 -1.95
CA ILE A 160 -14.86 -4.91 -0.92
C ILE A 160 -13.99 -5.97 -1.59
N SER A 161 -12.71 -5.98 -1.26
CA SER A 161 -11.76 -7.00 -1.67
C SER A 161 -10.85 -7.38 -0.49
N LEU A 162 -10.24 -8.56 -0.57
CA LEU A 162 -9.08 -8.91 0.26
C LEU A 162 -7.81 -8.70 -0.53
N PHE A 163 -6.89 -7.96 0.08
CA PHE A 163 -5.52 -7.82 -0.40
C PHE A 163 -4.63 -8.67 0.48
N LEU A 164 -3.99 -9.66 -0.14
CA LEU A 164 -2.97 -10.48 0.47
C LEU A 164 -1.63 -9.85 0.14
N CYS A 165 -0.90 -9.35 1.13
CA CYS A 165 0.31 -8.56 0.94
C CYS A 165 1.50 -9.09 1.73
N GLN A 166 2.71 -8.74 1.30
CA GLN A 166 3.93 -8.91 2.09
C GLN A 166 4.60 -7.57 2.30
N LEU A 167 5.28 -7.42 3.43
CA LEU A 167 6.07 -6.25 3.75
C LEU A 167 7.51 -6.67 4.07
N ASN A 168 8.40 -6.52 3.10
CA ASN A 168 9.75 -7.09 3.15
C ASN A 168 10.82 -6.02 3.06
N TRP A 169 11.96 -6.23 3.73
CA TRP A 169 13.15 -5.42 3.50
C TRP A 169 13.95 -5.97 2.32
N GLU A 170 14.35 -5.09 1.42
CA GLU A 170 15.11 -5.40 0.21
C GLU A 170 16.31 -4.47 0.06
N PRO A 171 17.41 -4.94 -0.55
CA PRO A 171 18.52 -4.07 -0.89
C PRO A 171 18.08 -2.88 -1.76
N SER A 172 18.60 -1.71 -1.45
CA SER A 172 18.46 -0.49 -2.23
C SER A 172 19.77 -0.17 -2.92
N PHE A 173 19.69 0.31 -4.16
CA PHE A 173 20.86 0.57 -4.99
C PHE A 173 20.92 2.05 -5.37
N GLY A 174 22.13 2.59 -5.34
CA GLY A 174 22.44 3.94 -5.78
C GLY A 174 23.65 3.93 -6.71
N THR A 175 23.94 5.08 -7.31
CA THR A 175 25.12 5.26 -8.16
C THR A 175 26.23 5.91 -7.36
N LYS A 176 27.40 5.27 -7.31
CA LYS A 176 28.62 5.80 -6.68
C LYS A 176 29.81 5.56 -7.60
N ASN A 177 30.57 6.62 -7.88
CA ASN A 177 31.73 6.60 -8.79
C ASN A 177 31.43 5.95 -10.14
N GLY A 178 30.27 6.22 -10.73
CA GLY A 178 29.85 5.65 -12.02
C GLY A 178 29.44 4.17 -11.99
N SER A 179 29.31 3.57 -10.81
CA SER A 179 28.89 2.16 -10.65
C SER A 179 27.64 2.04 -9.79
N LEU A 180 26.78 1.06 -10.10
CA LEU A 180 25.65 0.69 -9.27
C LEU A 180 26.16 -0.07 -8.04
N GLN A 181 25.80 0.39 -6.85
CA GLN A 181 26.21 -0.22 -5.59
C GLN A 181 25.03 -0.29 -4.63
N GLU A 182 25.01 -1.30 -3.78
CA GLU A 182 24.08 -1.36 -2.66
C GLU A 182 24.41 -0.22 -1.69
N VAL A 183 23.39 0.59 -1.35
CA VAL A 183 23.55 1.79 -0.51
C VAL A 183 22.77 1.68 0.81
N GLY A 184 22.02 0.61 1.00
CA GLY A 184 21.22 0.36 2.19
C GLY A 184 20.06 -0.58 1.88
N GLU A 185 19.04 -0.57 2.74
CA GLU A 185 17.82 -1.35 2.57
C GLU A 185 16.62 -0.43 2.41
N ARG A 186 15.56 -0.94 1.77
CA ARG A 186 14.24 -0.31 1.70
C ARG A 186 13.17 -1.36 1.98
N GLN A 187 12.11 -0.95 2.64
CA GLN A 187 10.93 -1.75 2.87
C GLN A 187 10.04 -1.65 1.63
N VAL A 188 9.57 -2.80 1.17
CA VAL A 188 8.78 -2.97 -0.05
C VAL A 188 7.49 -3.67 0.33
N LEU A 189 6.38 -3.02 0.00
CA LEU A 189 5.07 -3.63 0.01
C LEU A 189 4.88 -4.40 -1.29
N ARG A 190 4.48 -5.67 -1.21
CA ARG A 190 4.17 -6.51 -2.36
C ARG A 190 2.73 -7.01 -2.30
N LEU A 191 2.02 -6.96 -3.42
CA LEU A 191 0.74 -7.66 -3.60
C LEU A 191 1.03 -9.12 -3.96
N VAL A 192 0.47 -10.05 -3.19
CA VAL A 192 0.46 -11.48 -3.49
C VAL A 192 -0.78 -11.84 -4.29
N LYS A 193 -1.94 -11.34 -3.87
CA LYS A 193 -3.22 -11.60 -4.53
C LYS A 193 -4.30 -10.61 -4.11
N GLU A 194 -5.13 -10.19 -5.07
CA GLU A 194 -6.46 -9.64 -4.78
C GLU A 194 -7.54 -10.72 -4.88
N ILE A 195 -8.45 -10.74 -3.91
CA ILE A 195 -9.68 -11.54 -3.95
C ILE A 195 -10.87 -10.58 -3.85
N SER A 196 -11.65 -10.46 -4.92
CA SER A 196 -12.85 -9.62 -4.92
C SER A 196 -13.97 -10.29 -4.12
N LEU A 197 -14.56 -9.56 -3.17
CA LEU A 197 -15.71 -10.01 -2.37
C LEU A 197 -17.04 -9.41 -2.87
N GLY A 198 -16.98 -8.30 -3.61
CA GLY A 198 -18.14 -7.72 -4.31
C GLY A 198 -18.66 -6.41 -3.74
N ASP A 199 -19.81 -5.96 -4.25
CA ASP A 199 -20.45 -4.68 -3.87
C ASP A 199 -21.15 -4.80 -2.51
N ARG A 200 -20.66 -4.03 -1.53
CA ARG A 200 -21.17 -3.95 -0.15
C ARG A 200 -21.24 -5.30 0.56
N TRP A 201 -20.25 -6.15 0.29
CA TRP A 201 -20.09 -7.44 0.96
C TRP A 201 -20.04 -7.27 2.49
N VAL A 202 -20.75 -8.11 3.23
CA VAL A 202 -20.74 -8.13 4.69
C VAL A 202 -20.59 -9.57 5.16
N GLY A 203 -19.39 -9.98 5.49
CA GLY A 203 -19.14 -11.30 6.08
C GLY A 203 -18.06 -11.25 7.14
N LYS A 204 -17.76 -12.43 7.70
CA LYS A 204 -16.72 -12.58 8.71
C LYS A 204 -15.39 -12.93 8.02
N ILE A 205 -14.32 -12.27 8.43
CA ILE A 205 -12.95 -12.62 8.03
C ILE A 205 -12.20 -13.04 9.30
N GLU A 206 -11.63 -14.23 9.28
CA GLU A 206 -10.86 -14.80 10.38
C GLU A 206 -9.54 -15.34 9.86
N LEU A 207 -8.46 -15.08 10.59
CA LEU A 207 -7.14 -15.58 10.29
C LEU A 207 -6.61 -16.40 11.48
N GLU A 208 -6.37 -17.68 11.25
CA GLU A 208 -5.86 -18.63 12.24
C GLU A 208 -4.55 -19.26 11.73
N GLY A 209 -3.41 -18.72 12.16
CA GLY A 209 -2.11 -19.15 11.64
C GLY A 209 -1.99 -18.88 10.15
N ASN A 210 -2.02 -19.91 9.31
CA ASN A 210 -2.00 -19.77 7.84
C ASN A 210 -3.36 -20.00 7.18
N LEU A 211 -4.42 -20.28 7.96
CA LEU A 211 -5.75 -20.50 7.41
C LEU A 211 -6.54 -19.19 7.45
N LEU A 212 -6.86 -18.65 6.28
CA LEU A 212 -7.77 -17.53 6.10
C LEU A 212 -9.16 -18.08 5.83
N LYS A 213 -10.13 -17.75 6.70
CA LYS A 213 -11.54 -18.09 6.54
C LYS A 213 -12.31 -16.84 6.13
N VAL A 214 -12.98 -16.91 5.00
CA VAL A 214 -13.88 -15.87 4.49
C VAL A 214 -15.29 -16.43 4.57
N GLY A 215 -16.11 -15.89 5.46
CA GLY A 215 -17.49 -16.31 5.60
C GLY A 215 -18.33 -15.93 4.38
N ARG A 216 -19.57 -16.42 4.35
CA ARG A 216 -20.56 -16.00 3.35
C ARG A 216 -20.86 -14.50 3.41
N ASP A 217 -21.34 -13.97 2.30
CA ASP A 217 -21.93 -12.62 2.26
C ASP A 217 -23.31 -12.60 2.95
N GLU A 218 -23.40 -11.93 4.08
CA GLU A 218 -24.64 -11.63 4.82
C GLU A 218 -25.23 -10.25 4.46
N GLY A 219 -24.63 -9.57 3.49
CA GLY A 219 -25.10 -8.31 2.95
C GLY A 219 -26.39 -8.45 2.14
N ARG A 220 -27.00 -7.30 1.82
CA ARG A 220 -28.26 -7.24 1.05
C ARG A 220 -28.17 -7.95 -0.32
N PHE A 221 -26.98 -7.98 -0.91
CA PHE A 221 -26.73 -8.57 -2.22
C PHE A 221 -26.14 -9.99 -2.14
N GLY A 222 -25.99 -10.52 -0.92
CA GLY A 222 -25.40 -11.83 -0.69
C GLY A 222 -26.21 -12.97 -1.28
N ASN A 223 -25.51 -13.99 -1.75
CA ASN A 223 -26.13 -15.22 -2.21
C ASN A 223 -26.31 -16.16 -1.01
N THR A 224 -27.55 -16.55 -0.71
CA THR A 224 -27.85 -17.45 0.42
C THR A 224 -27.28 -18.85 0.28
N LYS A 225 -26.83 -19.23 -0.92
CA LYS A 225 -26.14 -20.49 -1.19
C LYS A 225 -24.61 -20.39 -1.09
N ASP A 226 -24.07 -19.19 -0.95
CA ASP A 226 -22.65 -19.02 -0.66
C ASP A 226 -22.39 -19.42 0.78
N GLU A 227 -21.43 -20.31 0.99
CA GLU A 227 -21.02 -20.78 2.31
C GLU A 227 -19.73 -20.07 2.76
N GLY A 228 -19.16 -19.22 1.92
CA GLY A 228 -17.81 -18.70 2.09
C GLY A 228 -16.77 -19.69 1.58
N PHE A 229 -15.51 -19.42 1.90
CA PHE A 229 -14.38 -20.24 1.47
C PHE A 229 -13.20 -20.09 2.43
N GLU A 230 -12.28 -21.04 2.35
CA GLU A 230 -11.03 -21.03 3.10
C GLU A 230 -9.84 -21.03 2.15
N ILE A 231 -8.77 -20.35 2.54
CA ILE A 231 -7.52 -20.27 1.78
C ILE A 231 -6.36 -20.57 2.71
N LEU A 232 -5.50 -21.51 2.30
CA LEU A 232 -4.23 -21.74 2.96
C LEU A 232 -3.19 -20.75 2.43
N LEU A 233 -2.77 -19.82 3.28
CA LEU A 233 -1.78 -18.78 3.00
C LEU A 233 -0.36 -19.32 3.12
N ASN A 234 0.01 -20.30 2.30
CA ASN A 234 1.39 -20.80 2.23
C ASN A 234 1.91 -20.63 0.80
N PHE A 235 3.19 -20.29 0.66
CA PHE A 235 3.87 -20.49 -0.61
C PHE A 235 4.16 -21.97 -0.76
N SER A 236 3.85 -22.56 -1.91
CA SER A 236 4.35 -23.90 -2.24
C SER A 236 5.88 -23.81 -2.30
N GLU A 237 6.56 -24.61 -1.48
CA GLU A 237 8.01 -24.82 -1.56
C GLU A 237 8.43 -25.44 -2.91
#